data_AF-A0A1G6K3W8-F1
#
_entry.id   AF-A0A1G6K3W8-F1
#
_cell.length_a   1.000
_cell.length_b   1.000
_cell.length_c   1.000
_cell.angle_alpha   90.00
_cell.angle_beta   90.00
_cell.angle_gamma   90.00
#
_symmetry.space_group_name_H-M   'P 1'
#
loop_
_entity.id
_entity.type
_entity.pdbx_description
1 polymer ?
#
loop_
_entity_poly.entity_id
_entity_poly.type
_entity_poly.pdbx_seq_one_letter_code
_entity_poly.pdbx_strand_id
1 'polypeptide(L)'
;METTVLELTPDLEMELVPKNYPYTKDKVPLGSYSAKLDFMLWSKSGLAINCFFTLMDLQGKISLSVYSKAADQHRYMAGQTEVRYLPFGAIVELAVEANEIGKPVLKDMTVKCSKQKCP
;
A
#
# COMPACT_ATOMS: atom_id res chain seq x y z
N MET A 1 -9.49 -6.58 16.18
CA MET A 1 -8.33 -7.19 15.52
C MET A 1 -7.16 -6.24 15.66
N GLU A 2 -5.98 -6.77 15.98
CA GLU A 2 -4.74 -6.01 15.94
C GLU A 2 -4.42 -5.64 14.49
N THR A 3 -3.87 -4.44 14.28
CA THR A 3 -3.47 -3.94 12.96
C THR A 3 -2.16 -4.60 12.54
N THR A 4 -1.99 -4.88 11.26
CA THR A 4 -0.70 -5.36 10.71
C THR A 4 0.25 -4.21 10.38
N VAL A 5 -0.20 -2.96 10.49
CA VAL A 5 0.59 -1.76 10.19
C VAL A 5 1.62 -1.49 11.28
N LEU A 6 2.88 -1.32 10.89
CA LEU A 6 3.98 -1.08 11.81
C LEU A 6 4.16 0.42 12.11
N GLU A 7 4.71 0.71 13.30
CA GLU A 7 5.28 2.01 13.62
C GLU A 7 6.72 2.07 13.09
N LEU A 8 7.11 3.19 12.49
CA LEU A 8 8.47 3.35 11.97
C LEU A 8 9.44 3.67 13.13
N THR A 9 10.22 2.68 13.54
CA THR A 9 11.35 2.83 14.46
C THR A 9 12.67 2.87 13.67
N PRO A 10 13.78 3.39 14.24
CA PRO A 10 15.07 3.39 13.57
C PRO A 10 15.53 1.99 13.14
N ASP A 11 15.30 0.97 13.98
CA ASP A 11 15.68 -0.42 13.67
C ASP A 11 14.88 -0.97 12.49
N LEU A 12 13.56 -0.73 12.47
CA LEU A 12 12.70 -1.14 11.35
C LEU A 12 13.01 -0.37 10.07
N GLU A 13 13.43 0.90 10.17
CA GLU A 13 13.85 1.68 9.00
C GLU A 13 15.08 1.07 8.33
N MET A 14 16.03 0.57 9.13
CA MET A 14 17.21 -0.13 8.64
C MET A 14 16.88 -1.50 8.04
N GLU A 15 15.93 -2.23 8.61
CA GLU A 15 15.50 -3.54 8.12
C GLU A 15 14.66 -3.45 6.84
N LEU A 16 13.63 -2.60 6.82
CA LEU A 16 12.64 -2.52 5.75
C LEU A 16 13.09 -1.63 4.58
N VAL A 17 13.98 -0.66 4.88
CA VAL A 17 14.53 0.32 3.94
C VAL A 17 13.45 1.00 3.07
N PRO A 18 12.49 1.74 3.66
CA PRO A 18 11.36 2.35 2.93
C PRO A 18 11.76 3.26 1.76
N LYS A 19 12.95 3.88 1.84
CA LYS A 19 13.52 4.71 0.77
C LYS A 19 13.72 3.98 -0.56
N ASN A 20 13.72 2.64 -0.58
CA ASN A 20 13.82 1.83 -1.80
C ASN A 20 12.49 1.71 -2.56
N TYR A 21 11.40 2.32 -2.07
CA TYR A 21 10.06 2.25 -2.65
C TYR A 21 9.59 3.64 -3.10
N PRO A 22 9.93 4.07 -4.32
CA PRO A 22 9.56 5.39 -4.83
C PRO A 22 8.05 5.61 -4.91
N TYR A 23 7.63 6.87 -4.73
CA TYR A 23 6.26 7.37 -4.96
C TYR A 23 6.20 8.39 -6.12
N THR A 24 7.33 8.63 -6.82
CA THR A 24 7.38 9.66 -7.86
C THR A 24 6.57 9.26 -9.09
N LYS A 25 6.00 10.26 -9.78
CA LYS A 25 5.09 10.07 -10.92
C LYS A 25 5.68 9.22 -12.05
N ASP A 26 7.00 9.30 -12.24
CA ASP A 26 7.75 8.57 -13.26
C ASP A 26 8.03 7.11 -12.88
N LYS A 27 7.88 6.75 -11.60
CA LYS A 27 8.17 5.41 -11.06
C LYS A 27 6.92 4.62 -10.69
N VAL A 28 5.81 5.30 -10.45
CA VAL A 28 4.53 4.64 -10.13
C VAL A 28 3.69 4.53 -11.40
N PRO A 29 3.50 3.33 -11.96
CA PRO A 29 2.65 3.14 -13.12
C PRO A 29 1.18 3.44 -12.77
N LEU A 30 0.47 4.00 -13.73
CA LEU A 30 -0.98 4.18 -13.69
C LEU A 30 -1.69 2.98 -14.32
N GLY A 31 -2.95 2.76 -13.96
CA GLY A 31 -3.76 1.63 -14.39
C GLY A 31 -3.80 0.51 -13.34
N SER A 32 -4.11 -0.71 -13.81
CA SER A 32 -4.26 -1.88 -12.95
C SER A 32 -3.10 -2.86 -13.11
N TYR A 33 -2.56 -3.35 -12.00
CA TYR A 33 -1.43 -4.28 -12.00
C TYR A 33 -1.33 -5.07 -10.70
N SER A 34 -0.70 -6.25 -10.80
CA SER A 34 -0.45 -7.12 -9.66
C SER A 34 0.77 -6.68 -8.86
N ALA A 35 0.64 -6.69 -7.54
CA ALA A 35 1.72 -6.40 -6.63
C ALA A 35 1.66 -7.27 -5.37
N LYS A 36 2.82 -7.49 -4.77
CA LYS A 36 2.94 -8.11 -3.45
C LYS A 36 3.11 -7.01 -2.40
N LEU A 37 2.26 -7.00 -1.38
CA LEU A 37 2.39 -6.11 -0.24
C LEU A 37 3.57 -6.57 0.64
N ASP A 38 4.67 -5.82 0.67
CA ASP A 38 5.85 -6.18 1.46
C ASP A 38 5.67 -5.80 2.93
N PHE A 39 5.24 -4.57 3.21
CA PHE A 39 4.94 -4.08 4.56
C PHE A 39 4.08 -2.81 4.51
N MET A 40 3.60 -2.37 5.68
CA MET A 40 2.85 -1.14 5.85
C MET A 40 3.37 -0.35 7.04
N LEU A 41 3.46 0.97 6.89
CA LEU A 41 3.88 1.88 7.96
C LEU A 41 2.81 2.94 8.21
N TRP A 42 2.62 3.28 9.48
CA TRP A 42 1.89 4.49 9.84
C TRP A 42 2.63 5.72 9.31
N SER A 43 1.88 6.68 8.76
CA SER A 43 2.41 8.04 8.59
C SER A 43 2.62 8.68 9.95
N LYS A 44 3.55 9.64 10.05
CA LYS A 44 3.85 10.35 11.31
C LYS A 44 2.62 11.00 11.97
N SER A 45 1.64 11.42 11.18
CA SER A 45 0.40 12.03 11.69
C SER A 45 -0.70 11.01 12.01
N GLY A 46 -0.51 9.73 11.69
CA GLY A 46 -1.56 8.70 11.76
C GLY A 46 -2.69 8.87 10.73
N LEU A 47 -2.68 9.93 9.90
CA LEU A 47 -3.75 10.20 8.94
C LEU A 47 -3.71 9.31 7.70
N ALA A 48 -2.58 8.65 7.47
CA ALA A 48 -2.39 7.72 6.37
C ALA A 48 -1.59 6.48 6.78
N ILE A 49 -1.78 5.43 6.00
CA ILE A 49 -0.95 4.22 5.99
C ILE A 49 -0.19 4.22 4.67
N ASN A 50 1.13 4.12 4.74
CA ASN A 50 1.99 3.94 3.59
C ASN A 50 2.13 2.45 3.33
N CYS A 51 1.64 2.00 2.18
CA CYS A 51 1.72 0.62 1.72
C CYS A 51 2.92 0.48 0.76
N PHE A 52 3.77 -0.51 1.01
CA PHE A 52 5.01 -0.74 0.27
C PHE A 52 4.87 -2.03 -0.53
N PHE A 53 5.09 -1.92 -1.83
CA PHE A 53 4.79 -2.99 -2.78
C PHE A 53 5.99 -3.35 -3.64
N THR A 54 6.13 -4.65 -3.89
CA THR A 54 6.92 -5.17 -5.02
C THR A 54 5.96 -5.45 -6.17
N LEU A 55 6.22 -4.87 -7.34
CA LEU A 55 5.44 -5.10 -8.55
C LEU A 55 5.75 -6.49 -9.10
N MET A 56 4.72 -7.26 -9.47
CA MET A 56 4.91 -8.65 -9.92
C MET A 56 5.13 -8.76 -11.43
N ASP A 57 4.30 -8.07 -12.21
CA ASP A 57 4.35 -8.09 -13.67
C ASP A 57 5.29 -7.02 -14.23
N LEU A 58 5.66 -6.06 -13.39
CA LEU A 58 6.57 -4.96 -13.70
C LEU A 58 7.79 -5.07 -12.79
N GLN A 59 8.97 -4.76 -13.30
CA GLN A 59 10.15 -4.69 -12.43
C GLN A 59 10.10 -3.42 -11.59
N GLY A 60 10.09 -3.58 -10.26
CA GLY A 60 10.28 -2.45 -9.36
C GLY A 60 9.53 -2.54 -8.05
N LYS A 61 9.70 -1.49 -7.27
CA LYS A 61 9.09 -1.29 -5.96
C LYS A 61 8.45 0.07 -5.94
N ILE A 62 7.31 0.19 -5.26
CA ILE A 62 6.61 1.47 -5.11
C ILE A 62 6.01 1.60 -3.71
N SER A 63 5.74 2.84 -3.30
CA SER A 63 4.90 3.11 -2.15
C SER A 63 3.65 3.88 -2.55
N LEU A 64 2.52 3.58 -1.91
CA LEU A 64 1.25 4.30 -2.08
C LEU A 64 0.61 4.52 -0.72
N SER A 65 0.08 5.72 -0.49
CA SER A 65 -0.57 6.07 0.77
C SER A 65 -2.08 5.91 0.69
N VAL A 66 -2.67 5.31 1.73
CA VAL A 66 -4.12 5.23 1.95
C VAL A 66 -4.45 6.13 3.13
N TYR A 67 -5.28 7.14 2.88
CA TYR A 67 -5.68 8.11 3.90
C TYR A 67 -6.95 7.65 4.61
N SER A 68 -7.06 7.96 5.90
CA SER A 68 -8.33 7.83 6.60
C SER A 68 -9.33 8.83 6.04
N LYS A 69 -10.57 8.40 5.85
CA LYS A 69 -11.65 9.26 5.37
C LYS A 69 -12.77 9.29 6.38
N ALA A 70 -13.27 10.49 6.70
CA ALA A 70 -14.42 10.66 7.58
C ALA A 70 -15.66 9.94 7.02
N ALA A 71 -15.85 9.96 5.70
CA ALA A 71 -16.93 9.26 5.00
C ALA A 71 -16.91 7.74 5.26
N ASP A 72 -15.74 7.16 5.50
CA ASP A 72 -15.56 5.74 5.79
C ASP A 72 -15.45 5.47 7.29
N GLN A 73 -16.02 6.32 8.17
CA GLN A 73 -15.91 6.17 9.63
C GLN A 73 -14.44 6.16 10.11
N HIS A 74 -13.59 6.98 9.49
CA HIS A 74 -12.14 7.06 9.75
C HIS A 74 -11.36 5.76 9.45
N ARG A 75 -11.90 4.93 8.54
CA ARG A 75 -11.23 3.73 8.03
C ARG A 75 -10.24 4.06 6.91
N TYR A 76 -9.32 3.12 6.65
CA TYR A 76 -8.26 3.26 5.65
C TYR A 76 -8.59 2.34 4.47
N MET A 77 -9.49 2.84 3.63
CA MET A 77 -10.09 2.07 2.55
C MET A 77 -9.39 2.34 1.22
N ALA A 78 -9.00 1.26 0.54
CA ALA A 78 -8.68 1.24 -0.89
C ALA A 78 -9.79 0.45 -1.59
N GLY A 79 -10.75 1.16 -2.18
CA GLY A 79 -12.05 0.62 -2.58
C GLY A 79 -12.76 -0.07 -1.42
N GLN A 80 -13.01 -1.37 -1.53
CA GLN A 80 -13.66 -2.17 -0.49
C GLN A 80 -12.68 -2.82 0.50
N THR A 81 -11.37 -2.65 0.28
CA THR A 81 -10.35 -3.27 1.11
C THR A 81 -9.88 -2.33 2.21
N GLU A 82 -10.04 -2.79 3.47
CA GLU A 82 -9.44 -2.12 4.62
C GLU A 82 -7.98 -2.55 4.78
N VAL A 83 -7.06 -1.62 4.56
CA VAL A 83 -5.64 -1.96 4.44
C VAL A 83 -5.00 -2.31 5.77
N ARG A 84 -5.54 -1.80 6.90
CA ARG A 84 -4.98 -2.04 8.26
C ARG A 84 -4.82 -3.51 8.64
N TYR A 85 -5.59 -4.39 8.01
CA TYR A 85 -5.64 -5.80 8.38
C TYR A 85 -5.07 -6.72 7.30
N LEU A 86 -4.44 -6.16 6.26
CA LEU A 86 -3.85 -6.98 5.21
C LEU A 86 -2.56 -7.65 5.71
N PRO A 87 -2.41 -8.97 5.51
CA PRO A 87 -1.18 -9.65 5.87
C PRO A 87 -0.06 -9.28 4.89
N PHE A 88 1.16 -9.17 5.41
CA PHE A 88 2.34 -9.01 4.57
C PHE A 88 2.56 -10.25 3.70
N GLY A 89 3.02 -10.02 2.48
CA GLY A 89 3.10 -11.02 1.42
C GLY A 89 1.79 -11.29 0.69
N ALA A 90 0.69 -10.58 1.01
CA ALA A 90 -0.53 -10.66 0.21
C ALA A 90 -0.28 -10.23 -1.23
N ILE A 91 -0.82 -10.98 -2.18
CA ILE A 91 -0.88 -10.60 -3.59
C ILE A 91 -2.18 -9.84 -3.80
N VAL A 92 -2.04 -8.64 -4.34
CA VAL A 92 -3.14 -7.72 -4.58
C VAL A 92 -3.10 -7.25 -6.03
N GLU A 93 -4.28 -6.93 -6.55
CA GLU A 93 -4.42 -6.13 -7.76
C GLU A 93 -4.68 -4.69 -7.32
N LEU A 94 -3.81 -3.78 -7.74
CA LEU A 94 -3.91 -2.35 -7.48
C LEU A 94 -4.63 -1.69 -8.65
N ALA A 95 -5.43 -0.66 -8.38
CA ALA A 95 -5.90 0.29 -9.38
C ALA A 95 -5.40 1.69 -9.01
N VAL A 96 -4.51 2.24 -9.84
CA VAL A 96 -3.83 3.51 -9.58
C VAL A 96 -4.18 4.53 -10.65
N GLU A 97 -4.62 5.70 -10.21
CA GLU A 97 -4.99 6.81 -11.09
C GLU A 97 -4.17 8.05 -10.77
N ALA A 98 -4.10 8.97 -11.73
CA ALA A 98 -3.59 10.30 -11.49
C ALA A 98 -4.69 11.17 -10.85
N ASN A 99 -4.34 11.95 -9.82
CA ASN A 99 -5.20 13.03 -9.35
C ASN A 99 -5.13 14.27 -10.26
N GLU A 100 -5.85 15.33 -9.91
CA GLU A 100 -5.93 16.58 -10.71
C GLU A 100 -4.57 17.23 -11.00
N ILE A 101 -3.58 17.03 -10.11
CA ILE A 101 -2.21 17.55 -10.29
C ILE A 101 -1.27 16.48 -10.86
N GLY A 102 -1.78 15.37 -11.36
CA GLY A 102 -1.04 14.30 -12.01
C GLY A 102 -0.27 13.37 -11.06
N LYS A 103 -0.53 13.39 -9.75
CA LYS A 103 0.13 12.49 -8.78
C LYS A 103 -0.60 11.15 -8.72
N PRO A 104 0.12 10.01 -8.62
CA PRO A 104 -0.50 8.70 -8.49
C PRO A 104 -1.24 8.58 -7.15
N VAL A 105 -2.42 7.99 -7.19
CA VAL A 105 -3.29 7.73 -6.04
C VAL A 105 -3.86 6.32 -6.16
N LEU A 106 -3.77 5.54 -5.08
CA LEU A 106 -4.43 4.25 -4.99
C LEU A 106 -5.94 4.46 -4.89
N LYS A 107 -6.68 4.04 -5.91
CA LYS A 107 -8.15 4.15 -5.96
C LYS A 107 -8.82 2.92 -5.40
N ASP A 108 -8.34 1.76 -5.81
CA ASP A 108 -8.87 0.47 -5.42
C ASP A 108 -7.74 -0.54 -5.23
N MET A 109 -8.01 -1.54 -4.40
CA MET A 109 -7.14 -2.67 -4.18
C MET A 109 -7.99 -3.91 -3.92
N THR A 110 -7.73 -4.99 -4.65
CA THR A 110 -8.39 -6.28 -4.46
C THR A 110 -7.38 -7.34 -4.06
N VAL A 111 -7.63 -8.05 -2.95
CA VAL A 111 -6.78 -9.16 -2.52
C VAL A 111 -7.02 -10.36 -3.43
N LYS A 112 -5.97 -10.82 -4.12
CA LYS A 112 -6.01 -12.04 -4.95
C LYS A 112 -5.59 -13.26 -4.15
N CYS A 113 -4.61 -13.10 -3.26
CA CYS A 113 -4.07 -14.16 -2.42
C CYS A 113 -3.62 -13.57 -1.09
N SER A 114 -4.12 -14.09 0.03
CA SER A 114 -3.53 -13.87 1.35
C SER A 114 -2.93 -15.20 1.79
N LYS A 115 -1.68 -15.20 2.32
CA LYS A 115 -1.03 -16.43 2.79
C LYS A 115 -1.85 -17.09 3.89
N GLN A 116 -2.73 -18.00 3.46
CA GLN A 116 -3.40 -19.07 4.21
C GLN A 116 -4.02 -20.09 3.26
N LYS A 117 -4.37 -19.73 2.02
CA LYS A 117 -4.76 -20.67 0.95
C LYS A 117 -4.51 -20.04 -0.41
N CYS A 118 -3.40 -20.39 -1.05
CA CYS A 118 -3.30 -20.35 -2.50
C CYS A 118 -2.89 -21.75 -2.96
N PRO A 119 -3.50 -22.25 -4.06
CA PRO A 119 -3.34 -23.62 -4.52
C PRO A 119 -1.89 -23.99 -4.82
#